data_AF-A0A1H3HJH6-F1
#
_entry.id   AF-A0A1H3HJH6-F1
#
_cell.length_a   1.000
_cell.length_b   1.000
_cell.length_c   1.000
_cell.angle_alpha   90.00
_cell.angle_beta   90.00
_cell.angle_gamma   90.00
#
_symmetry.space_group_name_H-M   'P 1'
#
loop_
_entity.id
_entity.type
_entity.pdbx_description
1 polymer ?
#
loop_
_entity_poly.entity_id
_entity_poly.type
_entity_poly.pdbx_seq_one_letter_code
_entity_poly.pdbx_strand_id
1 'polypeptide(L)'
;MQQRGMVLVVTLVLLSLALVIGMAGMKTAWIAERMSGNQRVGISALALAEYGAAEALKRDVPRRISSGQCLEDAGSAPDYSAKAIYRYRACKSSQGGIVNIVVSGDYSGVERHVSFEYILPTGFLGLSPVNLPTPLNRVDAKAYGHVIEEGRTISDIHGGRYPAIAMNDGDRNLTDPLDWERRGYHVVPGIGDISESILTDPEAFHGFIDKVHAVAESRSRVRASHPGTDGPRPVLTYVDGDLDIGQPYSGAGLLVVNGNLEVHDAFEFEGLMIVLGTSFQMRNQLASQIRGAIIVAPSNRQDDGSVSYGIADVILSDGGQVDYIYDAGALESAFFLLAATEAEAAWQNDNHSSRKPGIVRWQESGATAE
;
A
#
# COMPACT_ATOMS: atom_id res chain seq x y z
N MET A 1 -40.31 38.98 -70.80
CA MET A 1 -38.85 38.70 -70.72
C MET A 1 -38.25 38.75 -69.31
N GLN A 2 -38.97 39.12 -68.24
CA GLN A 2 -38.39 39.27 -66.88
C GLN A 2 -38.21 37.97 -66.06
N GLN A 3 -38.78 36.83 -66.46
CA GLN A 3 -38.70 35.59 -65.66
C GLN A 3 -37.38 34.79 -65.83
N ARG A 4 -36.59 35.04 -66.89
CA ARG A 4 -35.32 34.32 -67.10
C ARG A 4 -34.18 34.80 -66.17
N GLY A 5 -34.28 36.03 -65.63
CA GLY A 5 -33.28 36.57 -64.70
C GLY A 5 -33.34 35.94 -63.31
N MET A 6 -34.53 35.61 -62.81
CA MET A 6 -34.69 35.02 -61.46
C MET A 6 -34.11 33.61 -61.35
N VAL A 7 -34.24 32.79 -62.40
CA VAL A 7 -33.70 31.41 -62.39
C VAL A 7 -32.17 31.42 -62.28
N LEU A 8 -31.49 32.38 -62.91
CA LEU A 8 -30.05 32.54 -62.81
C LEU A 8 -29.61 32.92 -61.39
N VAL A 9 -30.35 33.81 -60.73
CA VAL A 9 -30.04 34.23 -59.35
C VAL A 9 -30.24 33.08 -58.36
N VAL A 10 -31.35 32.34 -58.48
CA VAL A 10 -31.64 31.20 -57.59
C VAL A 10 -30.61 30.08 -57.77
N THR A 11 -30.26 29.75 -59.00
CA THR A 11 -29.24 28.71 -59.26
C THR A 11 -27.87 29.13 -58.74
N LEU A 12 -27.48 30.40 -58.87
CA LEU A 12 -26.21 30.91 -58.36
C LEU A 12 -26.16 30.95 -56.83
N VAL A 13 -27.27 31.27 -56.16
CA VAL A 13 -27.40 31.23 -54.70
C VAL A 13 -27.37 29.79 -54.17
N LEU A 14 -28.03 28.85 -54.84
CA LEU A 14 -27.98 27.43 -54.45
C LEU A 14 -26.59 26.84 -54.64
N LEU A 15 -25.90 27.20 -55.72
CA LEU A 15 -24.55 26.74 -56.01
C LEU A 15 -23.53 27.34 -55.03
N SER A 16 -23.68 28.61 -54.65
CA SER A 16 -22.84 29.24 -53.62
C SER A 16 -23.08 28.62 -52.24
N LEU A 17 -24.33 28.32 -51.88
CA LEU A 17 -24.65 27.62 -50.63
C LEU A 17 -24.02 26.22 -50.59
N ALA A 18 -24.15 25.46 -51.69
CA ALA A 18 -23.53 24.13 -51.81
C ALA A 18 -22.00 24.18 -51.68
N LEU A 19 -21.36 25.21 -52.26
CA LEU A 19 -19.90 25.41 -52.16
C LEU A 19 -19.47 25.72 -50.70
N VAL A 20 -20.23 26.57 -49.99
CA VAL A 20 -19.94 26.90 -48.58
C VAL A 20 -20.09 25.66 -47.70
N ILE A 21 -21.12 24.84 -47.92
CA ILE A 21 -21.32 23.57 -47.21
C ILE A 21 -20.17 22.60 -47.52
N GLY A 22 -19.73 22.51 -48.78
CA GLY A 22 -18.58 21.69 -49.18
C GLY A 22 -17.27 22.13 -48.53
N MET A 23 -16.99 23.43 -48.47
CA MET A 23 -15.80 23.97 -47.80
C MET A 23 -15.82 23.77 -46.29
N ALA A 24 -16.98 23.85 -45.65
CA ALA A 24 -17.14 23.55 -44.23
C ALA A 24 -16.81 22.08 -43.93
N GLY A 25 -17.26 21.15 -44.78
CA GLY A 25 -16.95 19.72 -44.66
C GLY A 25 -15.46 19.39 -44.83
N MET A 26 -14.74 20.08 -45.72
CA MET A 26 -13.29 19.88 -45.87
C MET A 26 -12.50 20.39 -44.65
N LYS A 27 -12.93 21.49 -44.02
CA LYS A 27 -12.29 22.01 -42.80
C LYS A 27 -12.47 21.06 -41.61
N THR A 28 -13.65 20.48 -41.43
CA THR A 28 -13.89 19.52 -40.34
C THR A 28 -13.09 18.23 -40.55
N ALA A 29 -12.98 17.74 -41.78
CA ALA A 29 -12.15 16.58 -42.11
C ALA A 29 -10.67 16.80 -41.78
N TRP A 30 -10.13 17.97 -42.11
CA TRP A 30 -8.73 18.30 -41.83
C TRP A 30 -8.42 18.43 -40.33
N ILE A 31 -9.35 19.00 -39.55
CA ILE A 31 -9.24 19.05 -38.09
C ILE A 31 -9.30 17.63 -37.52
N ALA A 32 -10.21 16.78 -38.02
CA ALA A 32 -10.32 15.39 -37.58
C ALA A 32 -9.04 14.58 -37.88
N GLU A 33 -8.44 14.77 -39.05
CA GLU A 33 -7.17 14.14 -39.42
C GLU A 33 -6.02 14.57 -38.50
N ARG A 34 -5.92 15.88 -38.21
CA ARG A 34 -4.91 16.41 -37.27
C ARG A 34 -5.11 15.91 -35.84
N MET A 35 -6.36 15.84 -35.38
CA MET A 35 -6.69 15.29 -34.07
C MET A 35 -6.32 13.80 -33.99
N SER A 36 -6.63 13.03 -35.03
CA SER A 36 -6.26 11.61 -35.11
C SER A 36 -4.75 11.41 -35.14
N GLY A 37 -4.02 12.25 -35.88
CA GLY A 37 -2.56 12.27 -35.91
C GLY A 37 -1.96 12.51 -34.53
N ASN A 38 -2.41 13.57 -33.84
CA ASN A 38 -1.94 13.91 -32.50
C ASN A 38 -2.28 12.82 -31.47
N GLN A 39 -3.47 12.22 -31.57
CA GLN A 39 -3.86 11.10 -30.72
C GLN A 39 -2.95 9.88 -30.93
N ARG A 40 -2.65 9.53 -32.19
CA ARG A 40 -1.77 8.39 -32.51
C ARG A 40 -0.36 8.61 -31.97
N VAL A 41 0.19 9.82 -32.12
CA VAL A 41 1.51 10.17 -31.59
C VAL A 41 1.50 10.11 -30.06
N GLY A 42 0.45 10.63 -29.42
CA GLY A 42 0.28 10.55 -27.96
C GLY A 42 0.18 9.11 -27.42
N ILE A 43 -0.58 8.23 -28.08
CA ILE A 43 -0.66 6.80 -27.71
C ILE A 43 0.69 6.12 -27.88
N SER A 44 1.44 6.47 -28.93
CA SER A 44 2.77 5.90 -29.18
C SER A 44 3.78 6.32 -28.11
N ALA A 45 3.75 7.59 -27.69
CA ALA A 45 4.56 8.10 -26.59
C ALA A 45 4.22 7.42 -25.26
N LEU A 46 2.93 7.19 -24.98
CA LEU A 46 2.49 6.46 -23.78
C LEU A 46 2.97 5.01 -23.80
N ALA A 47 2.79 4.29 -24.92
CA ALA A 47 3.26 2.92 -25.07
C ALA A 47 4.79 2.79 -24.87
N LEU A 48 5.56 3.81 -25.26
CA LEU A 48 6.99 3.86 -24.98
C LEU A 48 7.30 4.07 -23.50
N ALA A 49 6.52 4.92 -22.81
CA ALA A 49 6.66 5.09 -21.36
C ALA A 49 6.34 3.77 -20.62
N GLU A 50 5.30 3.05 -21.03
CA GLU A 50 4.95 1.73 -20.49
C GLU A 50 6.04 0.69 -20.77
N TYR A 51 6.60 0.69 -21.99
CA TYR A 51 7.72 -0.17 -22.35
C TYR A 51 8.95 0.12 -21.47
N GLY A 52 9.28 1.39 -21.26
CA GLY A 52 10.37 1.80 -20.37
C GLY A 52 10.13 1.39 -18.91
N ALA A 53 8.88 1.43 -18.43
CA ALA A 53 8.50 0.92 -17.13
C ALA A 53 8.75 -0.59 -17.00
N ALA A 54 8.32 -1.37 -18.00
CA ALA A 54 8.57 -2.81 -18.04
C ALA A 54 10.07 -3.15 -18.08
N GLU A 55 10.86 -2.40 -18.84
CA GLU A 55 12.30 -2.59 -18.94
C GLU A 55 13.02 -2.23 -17.64
N ALA A 56 12.61 -1.17 -16.94
CA ALA A 56 13.14 -0.82 -15.62
C ALA A 56 12.91 -1.96 -14.60
N LEU A 57 11.73 -2.58 -14.62
CA LEU A 57 11.43 -3.73 -13.77
C LEU A 57 12.21 -4.99 -14.17
N LYS A 58 12.34 -5.27 -15.47
CA LYS A 58 13.10 -6.41 -16.01
C LYS A 58 14.59 -6.34 -15.65
N ARG A 59 15.16 -5.13 -15.59
CA ARG A 59 16.55 -4.88 -15.17
C ARG A 59 16.75 -4.86 -13.66
N ASP A 60 15.69 -5.16 -12.90
CA ASP A 60 15.68 -5.18 -11.44
C ASP A 60 16.18 -3.87 -10.82
N VAL A 61 15.86 -2.74 -11.48
CA VAL A 61 16.23 -1.40 -11.03
C VAL A 61 15.85 -1.15 -9.57
N PRO A 62 14.64 -1.53 -9.08
CA PRO A 62 14.27 -1.32 -7.69
C PRO A 62 15.26 -1.89 -6.66
N ARG A 63 15.86 -3.05 -6.94
CA ARG A 63 16.81 -3.69 -6.01
C ARG A 63 18.23 -3.12 -6.12
N ARG A 64 18.58 -2.51 -7.25
CA ARG A 64 19.91 -1.94 -7.50
C ARG A 64 20.12 -0.56 -6.88
N ILE A 65 19.06 0.10 -6.43
CA ILE A 65 19.12 1.44 -5.85
C ILE A 65 19.32 1.34 -4.33
N SER A 66 20.32 2.04 -3.81
CA SER A 66 20.49 2.21 -2.36
C SER A 66 19.46 3.18 -1.81
N SER A 67 19.07 3.03 -0.54
CA SER A 67 18.07 3.90 0.10
C SER A 67 18.45 5.38 -0.03
N GLY A 68 17.48 6.22 -0.39
CA GLY A 68 17.67 7.66 -0.58
C GLY A 68 18.39 8.07 -1.87
N GLN A 69 18.71 7.13 -2.75
CA GLN A 69 19.33 7.43 -4.04
C GLN A 69 18.31 7.38 -5.19
N CYS A 70 18.66 8.06 -6.28
CA CYS A 70 17.95 7.97 -7.55
C CYS A 70 18.89 7.42 -8.62
N LEU A 71 18.35 6.59 -9.50
CA LEU A 71 18.99 6.11 -10.72
C LEU A 71 18.22 6.66 -11.92
N GLU A 72 18.93 7.21 -12.88
CA GLU A 72 18.39 7.63 -14.17
C GLU A 72 19.01 6.79 -15.28
N ASP A 73 18.20 6.34 -16.23
CA ASP A 73 18.66 5.62 -17.42
C ASP A 73 17.73 5.93 -18.61
N ALA A 74 18.19 5.62 -19.81
CA ALA A 74 17.44 5.82 -21.03
C ALA A 74 17.66 4.68 -22.02
N GLY A 75 16.70 4.48 -22.91
CA GLY A 75 16.85 3.51 -23.99
C GLY A 75 15.88 3.76 -25.14
N SER A 76 15.94 2.88 -26.13
CA SER A 76 15.01 2.85 -27.25
C SER A 76 14.30 1.50 -27.30
N ALA A 77 13.06 1.51 -27.79
CA ALA A 77 12.31 0.29 -28.03
C ALA A 77 12.68 -0.29 -29.42
N PRO A 78 12.92 -1.61 -29.54
CA PRO A 78 13.49 -2.22 -30.74
C PRO A 78 12.63 -2.08 -32.01
N ASP A 79 11.31 -2.00 -31.86
CA ASP A 79 10.36 -1.88 -32.98
C ASP A 79 10.02 -0.43 -33.35
N TYR A 80 10.61 0.55 -32.67
CA TYR A 80 10.35 1.96 -32.94
C TYR A 80 11.52 2.61 -33.68
N SER A 81 11.21 3.63 -34.49
CA SER A 81 12.23 4.43 -35.18
C SER A 81 13.22 5.05 -34.17
N ALA A 82 14.42 5.45 -34.62
CA ALA A 82 15.41 6.14 -33.78
C ALA A 82 14.92 7.43 -33.09
N LYS A 83 13.71 7.91 -33.42
CA LYS A 83 13.02 9.03 -32.76
C LYS A 83 12.15 8.62 -31.56
N ALA A 84 12.17 7.36 -31.17
CA ALA A 84 11.42 6.81 -30.05
C ALA A 84 12.37 6.46 -28.91
N ILE A 85 12.31 7.24 -27.85
CA ILE A 85 13.20 7.12 -26.71
C ILE A 85 12.34 7.07 -25.46
N TYR A 86 12.69 6.18 -24.53
CA TYR A 86 12.18 6.26 -23.17
C TYR A 86 13.31 6.68 -22.23
N ARG A 87 12.96 7.40 -21.17
CA ARG A 87 13.85 7.73 -20.06
C ARG A 87 13.14 7.36 -18.77
N TYR A 88 13.84 6.81 -17.80
CA TYR A 88 13.26 6.62 -16.48
C TYR A 88 14.17 7.19 -15.40
N ARG A 89 13.52 7.66 -14.33
CA ARG A 89 14.11 8.05 -13.06
C ARG A 89 13.46 7.21 -11.97
N ALA A 90 14.26 6.40 -11.32
CA ALA A 90 13.84 5.54 -10.22
C ALA A 90 14.49 6.03 -8.93
N CYS A 91 13.69 6.47 -7.96
CA CYS A 91 14.16 6.96 -6.67
C CYS A 91 13.67 6.02 -5.56
N LYS A 92 14.60 5.49 -4.76
CA LYS A 92 14.25 4.69 -3.59
C LYS A 92 14.09 5.61 -2.38
N SER A 93 13.00 5.42 -1.63
CA SER A 93 12.77 6.10 -0.35
C SER A 93 14.03 6.02 0.52
N SER A 94 14.32 7.10 1.26
CA SER A 94 15.38 7.11 2.27
C SER A 94 15.16 6.05 3.35
N GLN A 95 13.89 5.66 3.56
CA GLN A 95 13.48 4.69 4.57
C GLN A 95 13.55 3.23 4.05
N GLY A 96 13.71 3.04 2.74
CA GLY A 96 14.08 1.76 2.11
C GLY A 96 12.96 0.73 1.98
N GLY A 97 12.51 0.51 0.74
CA GLY A 97 11.47 -0.49 0.45
C GLY A 97 10.48 -0.02 -0.59
N ILE A 98 10.21 1.29 -0.62
CA ILE A 98 9.41 1.93 -1.68
C ILE A 98 10.34 2.53 -2.74
N VAL A 99 10.07 2.23 -4.01
CA VAL A 99 10.77 2.82 -5.17
C VAL A 99 9.74 3.53 -6.05
N ASN A 100 9.88 4.85 -6.19
CA ASN A 100 9.10 5.63 -7.13
C ASN A 100 9.82 5.64 -8.48
N ILE A 101 9.14 5.19 -9.53
CA ILE A 101 9.69 5.15 -10.89
C ILE A 101 8.83 6.05 -11.76
N VAL A 102 9.46 7.09 -12.32
CA VAL A 102 8.87 7.96 -13.34
C VAL A 102 9.52 7.63 -14.67
N VAL A 103 8.72 7.30 -15.66
CA VAL A 103 9.16 6.98 -17.02
C VAL A 103 8.54 7.99 -17.97
N SER A 104 9.36 8.58 -18.83
CA SER A 104 8.90 9.37 -19.96
C SER A 104 9.14 8.64 -21.27
N GLY A 105 8.14 8.66 -22.13
CA GLY A 105 8.23 8.20 -23.51
C GLY A 105 8.09 9.39 -24.45
N ASP A 106 9.10 9.60 -25.28
CA ASP A 106 9.10 10.60 -26.35
C ASP A 106 8.92 9.90 -27.69
N TYR A 107 7.86 10.28 -28.40
CA TYR A 107 7.66 9.90 -29.78
C TYR A 107 7.37 11.12 -30.65
N SER A 108 8.31 11.43 -31.54
CA SER A 108 8.16 12.54 -32.50
C SER A 108 7.89 13.91 -31.84
N GLY A 109 8.49 14.16 -30.67
CA GLY A 109 8.37 15.44 -29.96
C GLY A 109 7.14 15.55 -29.06
N VAL A 110 6.38 14.47 -28.89
CA VAL A 110 5.33 14.38 -27.86
C VAL A 110 5.86 13.51 -26.74
N GLU A 111 5.92 14.08 -25.55
CA GLU A 111 6.31 13.37 -24.33
C GLU A 111 5.07 12.96 -23.53
N ARG A 112 5.08 11.74 -23.01
CA ARG A 112 4.09 11.21 -22.06
C ARG A 112 4.83 10.63 -20.87
N HIS A 113 4.25 10.76 -19.68
CA HIS A 113 4.83 10.18 -18.49
C HIS A 113 3.91 9.15 -17.84
N VAL A 114 4.55 8.12 -17.31
CA VAL A 114 3.99 7.12 -16.44
C VAL A 114 4.78 7.16 -15.16
N SER A 115 4.10 7.21 -14.03
CA SER A 115 4.74 7.08 -12.72
C SER A 115 4.11 5.94 -11.95
N PHE A 116 4.94 5.15 -11.27
CA PHE A 116 4.45 4.07 -10.44
C PHE A 116 5.31 3.88 -9.19
N GLU A 117 4.68 3.39 -8.13
CA GLU A 117 5.36 3.01 -6.89
C GLU A 117 5.52 1.50 -6.86
N TYR A 118 6.74 1.05 -6.58
CA TYR A 118 7.12 -0.34 -6.50
C TYR A 118 7.57 -0.68 -5.09
N ILE A 119 6.90 -1.65 -4.46
CA ILE A 119 7.25 -2.12 -3.11
C ILE A 119 8.15 -3.35 -3.22
N LEU A 120 9.29 -3.28 -2.52
CA LEU A 120 10.12 -4.40 -2.13
C LEU A 120 9.67 -4.83 -0.71
N PRO A 121 9.36 -6.11 -0.48
CA PRO A 121 8.96 -6.61 0.84
C PRO A 121 10.20 -6.76 1.73
N THR A 122 10.82 -5.62 2.06
CA THR A 122 11.93 -5.48 2.99
C THR A 122 11.44 -4.77 4.24
N GLY A 123 12.05 -5.03 5.39
CA GLY A 123 11.54 -4.51 6.67
C GLY A 123 10.12 -5.03 6.92
N PHE A 124 9.21 -4.16 7.35
CA PHE A 124 7.82 -4.52 7.68
C PHE A 124 6.86 -4.56 6.49
N LEU A 125 7.32 -4.30 5.26
CA LEU A 125 6.44 -4.15 4.09
C LEU A 125 5.83 -5.45 3.55
N GLY A 126 6.18 -6.59 4.12
CA GLY A 126 5.55 -7.88 3.81
C GLY A 126 4.33 -8.21 4.70
N LEU A 127 4.12 -7.45 5.79
CA LEU A 127 3.06 -7.70 6.76
C LEU A 127 1.66 -7.42 6.20
N SER A 128 0.68 -8.17 6.69
CA SER A 128 -0.75 -7.85 6.57
C SER A 128 -1.18 -6.81 7.60
N PRO A 129 -2.34 -6.14 7.44
CA PRO A 129 -2.89 -5.26 8.48
C PRO A 129 -3.01 -5.93 9.85
N VAL A 130 -3.41 -7.20 9.89
CA VAL A 130 -3.46 -8.01 11.10
C VAL A 130 -2.68 -9.30 10.88
N ASN A 131 -1.76 -9.63 11.77
CA ASN A 131 -0.95 -10.86 11.72
C ASN A 131 -1.07 -11.60 13.05
N LEU A 132 -1.54 -12.84 13.00
CA LEU A 132 -1.78 -13.70 14.14
C LEU A 132 -0.95 -14.99 13.99
N PRO A 133 0.36 -14.95 14.33
CA PRO A 133 1.24 -16.13 14.28
C PRO A 133 0.92 -17.21 15.32
N THR A 134 0.07 -16.87 16.28
CA THR A 134 -0.28 -17.70 17.42
C THR A 134 -1.58 -18.48 17.22
N PRO A 135 -1.75 -19.64 17.89
CA PRO A 135 -3.05 -20.24 18.12
C PRO A 135 -4.05 -19.30 18.79
N LEU A 136 -5.31 -19.41 18.37
CA LEU A 136 -6.38 -18.52 18.80
C LEU A 136 -7.43 -19.28 19.61
N ASN A 137 -7.75 -18.80 20.80
CA ASN A 137 -8.88 -19.30 21.58
C ASN A 137 -10.18 -18.63 21.12
N ARG A 138 -10.13 -17.32 20.86
CA ARG A 138 -11.25 -16.56 20.33
C ARG A 138 -10.76 -15.48 19.37
N VAL A 139 -11.45 -15.35 18.25
CA VAL A 139 -11.41 -14.13 17.42
C VAL A 139 -12.81 -13.60 17.26
N ASP A 140 -13.01 -12.33 17.59
CA ASP A 140 -14.28 -11.63 17.42
C ASP A 140 -14.06 -10.36 16.59
N ALA A 141 -14.92 -10.15 15.60
CA ALA A 141 -14.92 -8.98 14.75
C ALA A 141 -16.37 -8.50 14.61
N LYS A 142 -16.94 -7.97 15.70
CA LYS A 142 -18.30 -7.40 15.66
C LYS A 142 -18.28 -6.04 14.99
N ALA A 143 -18.09 -6.07 13.69
CA ALA A 143 -18.08 -4.92 12.81
C ALA A 143 -19.49 -4.32 12.67
N TYR A 144 -19.79 -3.22 13.37
CA TYR A 144 -20.85 -2.31 12.93
C TYR A 144 -20.22 -1.25 12.03
N GLY A 145 -20.33 -1.43 10.71
CA GLY A 145 -19.68 -0.57 9.72
C GLY A 145 -18.49 -1.23 9.04
N HIS A 146 -17.95 -0.51 8.06
CA HIS A 146 -17.05 -0.97 7.00
C HIS A 146 -15.70 -1.50 7.50
N VAL A 147 -15.67 -2.64 8.20
CA VAL A 147 -14.43 -3.20 8.75
C VAL A 147 -13.43 -3.55 7.64
N ILE A 148 -13.90 -3.80 6.42
CA ILE A 148 -13.12 -3.82 5.18
C ILE A 148 -14.10 -3.43 4.04
N GLU A 149 -14.00 -2.23 3.44
CA GLU A 149 -14.88 -1.86 2.30
C GLU A 149 -14.58 -2.71 1.06
N GLU A 150 -15.56 -3.50 0.63
CA GLU A 150 -15.75 -3.85 -0.78
C GLU A 150 -16.58 -2.71 -1.42
N GLY A 151 -16.02 -1.99 -2.40
CA GLY A 151 -16.80 -1.09 -3.26
C GLY A 151 -16.52 0.41 -3.17
N ARG A 152 -15.70 0.89 -2.25
CA ARG A 152 -14.64 1.81 -2.69
C ARG A 152 -13.51 0.93 -3.14
N THR A 153 -13.21 1.01 -4.41
CA THR A 153 -12.27 0.11 -5.04
C THR A 153 -11.00 -0.02 -4.21
N ILE A 154 -10.56 -1.26 -4.07
CA ILE A 154 -9.19 -1.72 -3.78
C ILE A 154 -8.16 -1.09 -4.78
N SER A 155 -8.58 -0.15 -5.64
CA SER A 155 -7.76 0.75 -6.44
C SER A 155 -7.08 1.84 -5.63
N ASP A 156 -7.59 2.20 -4.44
CA ASP A 156 -7.08 3.36 -3.68
C ASP A 156 -6.23 2.95 -2.47
N ILE A 157 -6.17 1.65 -2.15
CA ILE A 157 -5.19 1.07 -1.21
C ILE A 157 -4.46 -0.04 -1.96
N HIS A 158 -3.34 0.30 -2.61
CA HIS A 158 -2.23 -0.60 -2.91
C HIS A 158 -2.55 -2.08 -3.25
N GLY A 159 -3.59 -2.34 -4.05
CA GLY A 159 -3.71 -3.49 -4.94
C GLY A 159 -4.12 -4.85 -4.37
N GLY A 160 -4.83 -4.96 -3.23
CA GLY A 160 -5.38 -6.26 -2.78
C GLY A 160 -4.34 -7.38 -2.62
N ARG A 161 -3.09 -6.97 -2.36
CA ARG A 161 -1.90 -7.83 -2.44
C ARG A 161 -1.72 -8.71 -1.20
N TYR A 162 -2.19 -8.22 -0.07
CA TYR A 162 -2.04 -8.85 1.23
C TYR A 162 -3.42 -9.20 1.78
N PRO A 163 -3.60 -10.38 2.38
CA PRO A 163 -4.80 -10.71 3.12
C PRO A 163 -4.97 -9.67 4.22
N ALA A 164 -6.20 -9.27 4.51
CA ALA A 164 -6.50 -8.38 5.63
C ALA A 164 -6.02 -8.98 6.96
N ILE A 165 -6.13 -10.31 7.08
CA ILE A 165 -5.68 -11.07 8.26
C ILE A 165 -4.75 -12.20 7.79
N ALA A 166 -3.52 -12.20 8.28
CA ALA A 166 -2.57 -13.29 8.08
C ALA A 166 -2.52 -14.19 9.32
N MET A 167 -2.64 -15.49 9.14
CA MET A 167 -2.59 -16.49 10.22
C MET A 167 -1.62 -17.62 9.89
N ASN A 168 -1.24 -18.39 10.90
CA ASN A 168 -0.52 -19.65 10.68
C ASN A 168 -1.50 -20.72 10.14
N ASP A 169 -1.10 -21.47 9.10
CA ASP A 169 -1.98 -22.38 8.32
C ASP A 169 -2.66 -23.45 9.19
N GLY A 170 -2.05 -23.80 10.34
CA GLY A 170 -2.58 -24.77 11.31
C GLY A 170 -3.77 -24.29 12.15
N ASP A 171 -4.01 -22.98 12.25
CA ASP A 171 -5.00 -22.38 13.17
C ASP A 171 -6.25 -21.84 12.45
N ARG A 172 -6.47 -22.24 11.20
CA ARG A 172 -7.65 -21.88 10.40
C ARG A 172 -8.98 -22.43 10.94
N ASN A 173 -8.98 -23.11 12.10
CA ASN A 173 -10.19 -23.53 12.83
C ASN A 173 -10.89 -22.35 13.54
N LEU A 174 -10.90 -21.18 12.92
CA LEU A 174 -11.96 -20.20 13.17
C LEU A 174 -13.27 -20.90 12.87
N THR A 175 -14.13 -21.04 13.88
CA THR A 175 -15.44 -21.68 13.77
C THR A 175 -16.17 -21.18 12.53
N ASP A 176 -16.24 -22.06 11.53
CA ASP A 176 -17.05 -22.05 10.31
C ASP A 176 -17.36 -20.65 9.72
N PRO A 177 -16.74 -20.26 8.59
CA PRO A 177 -17.08 -19.04 7.84
C PRO A 177 -18.59 -18.88 7.58
N LEU A 178 -19.35 -19.98 7.55
CA LEU A 178 -20.80 -19.98 7.40
C LEU A 178 -21.56 -19.38 8.59
N ASP A 179 -20.95 -19.28 9.78
CA ASP A 179 -21.58 -18.66 10.95
C ASP A 179 -21.41 -17.12 10.96
N TRP A 180 -20.46 -16.58 10.18
CA TRP A 180 -20.28 -15.14 10.00
C TRP A 180 -21.37 -14.54 9.10
N GLU A 181 -21.68 -15.20 7.98
CA GLU A 181 -22.78 -14.80 7.09
C GLU A 181 -24.15 -14.88 7.80
N ARG A 182 -24.37 -15.90 8.64
CA ARG A 182 -25.64 -16.06 9.40
C ARG A 182 -25.87 -14.99 10.45
N ARG A 183 -24.82 -14.34 10.96
CA ARG A 183 -24.91 -13.27 11.96
C ARG A 183 -24.95 -11.86 11.34
N GLY A 184 -25.01 -11.76 10.01
CA GLY A 184 -25.09 -10.49 9.30
C GLY A 184 -23.75 -9.75 9.20
N TYR A 185 -22.64 -10.44 9.42
CA TYR A 185 -21.30 -9.88 9.23
C TYR A 185 -20.92 -10.01 7.75
N HIS A 186 -20.43 -8.91 7.16
CA HIS A 186 -19.80 -8.95 5.85
C HIS A 186 -18.52 -9.79 5.96
N VAL A 187 -18.43 -10.85 5.15
CA VAL A 187 -17.26 -11.74 5.03
C VAL A 187 -15.99 -10.90 4.95
N VAL A 188 -15.06 -11.06 5.90
CA VAL A 188 -13.71 -10.48 5.86
C VAL A 188 -13.02 -11.01 4.61
N PRO A 189 -12.85 -10.23 3.53
CA PRO A 189 -12.12 -10.72 2.37
C PRO A 189 -10.65 -10.85 2.76
N GLY A 190 -10.07 -12.03 2.49
CA GLY A 190 -8.62 -12.23 2.60
C GLY A 190 -8.14 -12.59 4.00
N ILE A 191 -8.51 -13.77 4.49
CA ILE A 191 -7.64 -14.51 5.41
C ILE A 191 -6.61 -15.24 4.55
N GLY A 192 -5.34 -15.19 4.92
CA GLY A 192 -4.29 -15.90 4.21
C GLY A 192 -3.14 -16.27 5.13
N ASP A 193 -2.10 -16.85 4.54
CA ASP A 193 -0.93 -17.26 5.30
C ASP A 193 -0.04 -16.06 5.66
N ILE A 194 0.61 -16.19 6.81
CA ILE A 194 1.74 -15.34 7.20
C ILE A 194 2.84 -15.46 6.15
N SER A 195 3.30 -14.31 5.69
CA SER A 195 4.37 -14.27 4.68
C SER A 195 5.77 -14.15 5.27
N GLU A 196 5.89 -13.61 6.48
CA GLU A 196 7.18 -13.33 7.11
C GLU A 196 7.64 -14.57 7.88
N SER A 197 8.75 -15.20 7.45
CA SER A 197 9.26 -16.42 8.10
C SER A 197 9.58 -16.21 9.58
N ILE A 198 10.01 -15.01 9.97
CA ILE A 198 10.29 -14.68 11.36
C ILE A 198 9.03 -14.83 12.24
N LEU A 199 7.84 -14.60 11.70
CA LEU A 199 6.58 -14.78 12.43
C LEU A 199 6.12 -16.25 12.50
N THR A 200 6.75 -17.14 11.75
CA THR A 200 6.50 -18.60 11.85
C THR A 200 7.50 -19.31 12.77
N ASP A 201 8.51 -18.58 13.25
CA ASP A 201 9.54 -19.05 14.17
C ASP A 201 9.44 -18.26 15.49
N PRO A 202 8.82 -18.85 16.54
CA PRO A 202 8.65 -18.17 17.82
C PRO A 202 9.98 -17.75 18.47
N GLU A 203 11.06 -18.52 18.29
CA GLU A 203 12.35 -18.21 18.90
C GLU A 203 12.98 -17.01 18.21
N ALA A 204 13.00 -17.00 16.88
CA ALA A 204 13.50 -15.86 16.09
C ALA A 204 12.69 -14.58 16.35
N PHE A 205 11.36 -14.66 16.37
CA PHE A 205 10.51 -13.50 16.64
C PHE A 205 10.76 -12.90 18.02
N HIS A 206 10.75 -13.72 19.07
CA HIS A 206 10.96 -13.20 20.42
C HIS A 206 12.41 -12.74 20.65
N GLY A 207 13.40 -13.37 19.98
CA GLY A 207 14.76 -12.86 19.93
C GLY A 207 14.86 -11.48 19.28
N PHE A 208 14.07 -11.22 18.23
CA PHE A 208 13.92 -9.88 17.65
C PHE A 208 13.28 -8.91 18.65
N ILE A 209 12.22 -9.32 19.36
CA ILE A 209 11.58 -8.50 20.40
C ILE A 209 12.54 -8.13 21.52
N ASP A 210 13.37 -9.05 22.01
CA ASP A 210 14.39 -8.79 23.03
C ASP A 210 15.37 -7.69 22.56
N LYS A 211 15.74 -7.70 21.27
CA LYS A 211 16.57 -6.64 20.66
C LYS A 211 15.83 -5.32 20.54
N VAL A 212 14.54 -5.32 20.19
CA VAL A 212 13.70 -4.11 20.18
C VAL A 212 13.61 -3.51 21.59
N HIS A 213 13.43 -4.35 22.62
CA HIS A 213 13.43 -3.92 24.01
C HIS A 213 14.74 -3.23 24.40
N ALA A 214 15.90 -3.83 24.08
CA ALA A 214 17.21 -3.22 24.34
C ALA A 214 17.39 -1.86 23.63
N VAL A 215 16.89 -1.73 22.39
CA VAL A 215 16.87 -0.44 21.67
C VAL A 215 15.98 0.57 22.40
N ALA A 216 14.80 0.16 22.88
CA ALA A 216 13.91 1.02 23.64
C ALA A 216 14.53 1.48 24.97
N GLU A 217 15.17 0.58 25.73
CA GLU A 217 15.89 0.89 26.97
C GLU A 217 16.98 1.94 26.73
N SER A 218 17.84 1.71 25.73
CA SER A 218 18.95 2.62 25.41
C SER A 218 18.50 4.04 25.03
N ARG A 219 17.25 4.18 24.56
CA ARG A 219 16.64 5.45 24.15
C ARG A 219 15.67 6.03 25.19
N SER A 220 15.58 5.42 26.38
CA SER A 220 14.62 5.77 27.43
C SER A 220 13.17 5.76 26.94
N ARG A 221 12.82 4.74 26.16
CA ARG A 221 11.50 4.53 25.54
C ARG A 221 10.69 3.37 26.12
N VAL A 222 11.20 2.73 27.17
CA VAL A 222 10.40 1.82 27.99
C VAL A 222 9.42 2.64 28.85
N ARG A 223 8.17 2.19 28.91
CA ARG A 223 7.05 2.82 29.62
C ARG A 223 6.32 1.75 30.44
N ALA A 224 5.74 2.15 31.56
CA ALA A 224 4.96 1.23 32.38
C ALA A 224 3.53 1.04 31.84
N SER A 225 2.89 2.11 31.33
CA SER A 225 1.47 2.08 30.96
C SER A 225 1.08 3.28 30.09
N HIS A 226 1.84 3.57 29.03
CA HIS A 226 1.56 4.71 28.14
C HIS A 226 1.95 4.41 26.69
N PRO A 227 1.07 4.66 25.71
CA PRO A 227 1.27 4.25 24.30
C PRO A 227 2.33 5.05 23.54
N GLY A 228 2.88 6.14 24.08
CA GLY A 228 4.04 6.81 23.49
C GLY A 228 4.03 8.33 23.60
N THR A 229 4.02 9.01 22.47
CA THR A 229 3.83 10.48 22.41
C THR A 229 2.57 10.77 21.63
N ASP A 230 1.82 11.79 22.04
CA ASP A 230 0.67 12.27 21.29
C ASP A 230 1.14 12.93 19.99
N GLY A 231 0.61 12.49 18.86
CA GLY A 231 0.80 13.13 17.55
C GLY A 231 1.57 12.30 16.51
N PRO A 232 1.74 12.85 15.29
CA PRO A 232 2.05 12.07 14.08
C PRO A 232 3.55 11.76 13.91
N ARG A 233 4.37 11.96 14.95
CA ARG A 233 5.81 11.71 14.85
C ARG A 233 6.11 10.26 15.22
N PRO A 234 6.62 9.43 14.29
CA PRO A 234 6.94 8.05 14.59
C PRO A 234 7.94 7.96 15.75
N VAL A 235 7.58 7.20 16.79
CA VAL A 235 8.46 6.89 17.92
C VAL A 235 8.44 5.40 18.22
N LEU A 236 9.56 4.89 18.75
CA LEU A 236 9.58 3.57 19.39
C LEU A 236 9.04 3.74 20.81
N THR A 237 8.02 2.96 21.16
CA THR A 237 7.48 2.83 22.50
C THR A 237 7.46 1.35 22.86
N TYR A 238 8.06 1.00 24.00
CA TYR A 238 7.95 -0.34 24.57
C TYR A 238 7.22 -0.23 25.90
N VAL A 239 6.05 -0.83 26.02
CA VAL A 239 5.28 -0.90 27.26
C VAL A 239 5.60 -2.22 27.94
N ASP A 240 6.24 -2.15 29.10
CA ASP A 240 6.56 -3.34 29.90
C ASP A 240 5.43 -3.63 30.89
N GLY A 241 4.39 -4.27 30.39
CA GLY A 241 3.15 -4.56 31.12
C GLY A 241 1.91 -4.39 30.25
N ASP A 242 0.75 -4.49 30.91
CA ASP A 242 -0.55 -4.28 30.27
C ASP A 242 -0.76 -2.80 29.90
N LEU A 243 -1.40 -2.57 28.76
CA LEU A 243 -1.73 -1.25 28.24
C LEU A 243 -3.25 -1.10 28.10
N ASP A 244 -3.82 -0.23 28.92
CA ASP A 244 -5.21 0.19 28.86
C ASP A 244 -5.30 1.63 28.31
N ILE A 245 -6.02 1.79 27.20
CA ILE A 245 -6.29 3.07 26.55
C ILE A 245 -7.76 3.44 26.74
N GLY A 246 -8.03 4.08 27.88
CA GLY A 246 -9.36 4.54 28.27
C GLY A 246 -9.76 5.94 27.79
N GLN A 247 -8.91 6.63 27.02
CA GLN A 247 -9.15 7.99 26.51
C GLN A 247 -8.75 8.07 25.04
N PRO A 248 -9.28 9.04 24.27
CA PRO A 248 -8.92 9.20 22.86
C PRO A 248 -7.41 9.34 22.69
N TYR A 249 -6.83 8.56 21.78
CA TYR A 249 -5.39 8.55 21.54
C TYR A 249 -5.07 8.56 20.06
N SER A 250 -4.02 9.31 19.69
CA SER A 250 -3.45 9.35 18.34
C SER A 250 -1.93 9.29 18.44
N GLY A 251 -1.32 8.31 17.75
CA GLY A 251 0.12 8.08 17.77
C GLY A 251 0.66 7.47 16.48
N ALA A 252 1.98 7.41 16.38
CA ALA A 252 2.66 6.80 15.24
C ALA A 252 3.97 6.12 15.65
N GLY A 253 4.40 5.12 14.88
CA GLY A 253 5.71 4.47 14.99
C GLY A 253 5.65 2.97 15.31
N LEU A 254 6.50 2.53 16.24
CA LEU A 254 6.59 1.13 16.66
C LEU A 254 6.17 1.03 18.12
N LEU A 255 4.98 0.48 18.35
CA LEU A 255 4.45 0.21 19.70
C LEU A 255 4.58 -1.27 20.01
N VAL A 256 5.34 -1.62 21.03
CA VAL A 256 5.40 -2.99 21.57
C VAL A 256 4.77 -2.99 22.95
N VAL A 257 3.82 -3.89 23.18
CA VAL A 257 3.15 -4.10 24.48
C VAL A 257 3.53 -5.48 24.99
N ASN A 258 4.39 -5.53 26.01
CA ASN A 258 4.76 -6.74 26.73
C ASN A 258 3.68 -7.10 27.77
N GLY A 259 2.46 -7.31 27.29
CA GLY A 259 1.27 -7.48 28.09
C GLY A 259 0.03 -7.39 27.21
N ASN A 260 -1.14 -7.37 27.86
CA ASN A 260 -2.43 -7.25 27.19
C ASN A 260 -2.64 -5.81 26.71
N LEU A 261 -3.37 -5.67 25.60
CA LEU A 261 -3.76 -4.37 25.07
C LEU A 261 -5.29 -4.28 25.02
N GLU A 262 -5.84 -3.27 25.71
CA GLU A 262 -7.26 -2.94 25.70
C GLU A 262 -7.46 -1.47 25.32
N VAL A 263 -8.38 -1.23 24.37
CA VAL A 263 -8.70 0.11 23.85
C VAL A 263 -10.19 0.34 23.99
N HIS A 264 -10.58 1.36 24.75
CA HIS A 264 -11.99 1.63 25.06
C HIS A 264 -12.59 2.84 24.35
N ASP A 265 -11.76 3.71 23.76
CA ASP A 265 -12.17 4.96 23.14
C ASP A 265 -11.62 5.10 21.71
N ALA A 266 -11.79 6.26 21.08
CA ALA A 266 -11.23 6.56 19.76
C ALA A 266 -9.71 6.35 19.74
N PHE A 267 -9.24 5.56 18.80
CA PHE A 267 -7.84 5.22 18.68
C PHE A 267 -7.37 5.36 17.23
N GLU A 268 -6.35 6.19 17.04
CA GLU A 268 -5.68 6.38 15.76
C GLU A 268 -4.21 5.98 15.90
N PHE A 269 -3.73 5.06 15.05
CA PHE A 269 -2.33 4.67 15.07
C PHE A 269 -1.76 4.48 13.67
N GLU A 270 -0.63 5.13 13.39
CA GLU A 270 0.11 4.97 12.14
C GLU A 270 1.45 4.24 12.37
N GLY A 271 1.54 2.96 12.01
CA GLY A 271 2.80 2.21 12.09
C GLY A 271 2.62 0.72 12.39
N LEU A 272 3.51 0.16 13.22
CA LEU A 272 3.46 -1.24 13.64
C LEU A 272 3.13 -1.33 15.13
N MET A 273 2.10 -2.10 15.47
CA MET A 273 1.80 -2.50 16.85
C MET A 273 2.12 -3.98 17.05
N ILE A 274 2.74 -4.31 18.17
CA ILE A 274 3.06 -5.68 18.58
C ILE A 274 2.51 -5.90 19.98
N VAL A 275 1.66 -6.90 20.15
CA VAL A 275 1.06 -7.29 21.43
C VAL A 275 1.56 -8.68 21.80
N LEU A 276 2.24 -8.78 22.95
CA LEU A 276 2.85 -10.01 23.46
C LEU A 276 2.07 -10.62 24.63
N GLY A 277 0.98 -9.98 25.06
CA GLY A 277 0.02 -10.57 25.98
C GLY A 277 -0.99 -11.46 25.29
N THR A 278 -1.71 -12.25 26.08
CA THR A 278 -2.72 -13.21 25.61
C THR A 278 -4.00 -12.53 25.12
N SER A 279 -4.16 -11.22 25.29
CA SER A 279 -5.38 -10.49 24.96
C SER A 279 -5.10 -9.20 24.18
N PHE A 280 -5.76 -9.04 23.03
CA PHE A 280 -5.87 -7.80 22.28
C PHE A 280 -7.35 -7.46 22.05
N GLN A 281 -7.80 -6.30 22.55
CA GLN A 281 -9.22 -5.94 22.52
C GLN A 281 -9.47 -4.49 22.12
N MET A 282 -10.15 -4.30 21.00
CA MET A 282 -10.72 -3.02 20.58
C MET A 282 -12.19 -2.93 21.03
N ARG A 283 -12.40 -2.39 22.23
CA ARG A 283 -13.72 -2.13 22.85
C ARG A 283 -14.15 -0.67 22.71
N ASN A 284 -13.79 -0.05 21.60
CA ASN A 284 -14.12 1.32 21.29
C ASN A 284 -15.62 1.48 21.00
N GLN A 285 -16.21 2.58 21.48
CA GLN A 285 -17.56 3.01 21.08
C GLN A 285 -17.53 4.03 19.93
N LEU A 286 -16.39 4.68 19.72
CA LEU A 286 -16.15 5.68 18.68
C LEU A 286 -15.35 5.10 17.50
N ALA A 287 -15.40 5.75 16.34
CA ALA A 287 -14.60 5.35 15.19
C ALA A 287 -13.10 5.35 15.53
N SER A 288 -12.37 4.33 15.07
CA SER A 288 -10.93 4.16 15.26
C SER A 288 -10.28 3.74 13.96
N GLN A 289 -9.00 4.02 13.81
CA GLN A 289 -8.25 3.72 12.58
C GLN A 289 -6.83 3.30 12.89
N ILE A 290 -6.39 2.21 12.27
CA ILE A 290 -5.03 1.69 12.37
C ILE A 290 -4.47 1.60 10.97
N ARG A 291 -3.47 2.44 10.67
CA ARG A 291 -2.79 2.53 9.37
C ARG A 291 -1.40 1.89 9.50
N GLY A 292 -1.23 0.70 8.95
CA GLY A 292 0.00 -0.08 9.04
C GLY A 292 -0.31 -1.55 9.33
N ALA A 293 0.25 -2.09 10.42
CA ALA A 293 0.07 -3.49 10.78
C ALA A 293 0.01 -3.72 12.30
N ILE A 294 -0.61 -4.83 12.69
CA ILE A 294 -0.65 -5.34 14.06
C ILE A 294 -0.13 -6.78 14.04
N ILE A 295 0.66 -7.13 15.05
CA ILE A 295 1.07 -8.50 15.34
C ILE A 295 0.58 -8.84 16.76
N VAL A 296 -0.21 -9.91 16.89
CA VAL A 296 -0.58 -10.46 18.21
C VAL A 296 0.10 -11.79 18.37
N ALA A 297 1.13 -11.83 19.22
CA ALA A 297 2.06 -12.94 19.31
C ALA A 297 2.44 -13.16 20.79
N PRO A 298 1.55 -13.75 21.60
CA PRO A 298 1.82 -13.96 23.01
C PRO A 298 3.05 -14.81 23.21
N SER A 299 3.89 -14.46 24.18
CA SER A 299 5.06 -15.26 24.50
C SER A 299 4.75 -16.30 25.57
N ASN A 300 5.14 -17.53 25.33
CA ASN A 300 5.19 -18.57 26.35
C ASN A 300 6.61 -19.13 26.42
N ARG A 301 7.39 -18.67 27.40
CA ARG A 301 8.73 -19.18 27.69
C ARG A 301 8.60 -20.37 28.64
N GLN A 302 9.09 -21.52 28.21
CA GLN A 302 9.10 -22.75 29.00
C GLN A 302 10.29 -22.78 29.97
N ASP A 303 10.22 -23.68 30.96
CA ASP A 303 11.27 -23.83 31.99
C ASP A 303 12.64 -24.21 31.41
N ASP A 304 12.67 -24.82 30.23
CA ASP A 304 13.90 -25.20 29.52
C ASP A 304 14.53 -24.04 28.72
N GLY A 305 13.92 -22.85 28.77
CA GLY A 305 14.35 -21.67 28.04
C GLY A 305 13.83 -21.59 26.60
N SER A 306 13.15 -22.62 26.10
CA SER A 306 12.50 -22.57 24.78
C SER A 306 11.33 -21.57 24.79
N VAL A 307 11.12 -20.92 23.65
CA VAL A 307 10.04 -19.96 23.48
C VAL A 307 9.04 -20.50 22.46
N SER A 308 7.75 -20.38 22.78
CA SER A 308 6.64 -20.76 21.92
C SER A 308 5.60 -19.64 21.90
N TYR A 309 4.72 -19.63 20.90
CA TYR A 309 3.56 -18.77 20.93
C TYR A 309 2.54 -19.29 21.95
N GLY A 310 2.09 -18.41 22.85
CA GLY A 310 0.99 -18.66 23.76
C GLY A 310 -0.35 -18.35 23.12
N ILE A 311 -1.44 -18.96 23.57
CA ILE A 311 -2.77 -18.81 22.96
C ILE A 311 -3.32 -17.38 23.16
N ALA A 312 -3.89 -16.78 22.10
CA ALA A 312 -4.47 -15.43 22.16
C ALA A 312 -6.01 -15.39 22.08
N ASP A 313 -6.57 -14.38 22.73
CA ASP A 313 -7.92 -13.86 22.55
C ASP A 313 -7.85 -12.50 21.83
N VAL A 314 -8.49 -12.41 20.66
CA VAL A 314 -8.43 -11.25 19.77
C VAL A 314 -9.84 -10.71 19.53
N ILE A 315 -10.08 -9.45 19.88
CA ILE A 315 -11.32 -8.73 19.59
C ILE A 315 -10.95 -7.52 18.74
N LEU A 316 -11.22 -7.59 17.44
CA LEU A 316 -10.89 -6.54 16.48
C LEU A 316 -11.86 -5.34 16.53
N SER A 317 -13.06 -5.55 17.06
CA SER A 317 -14.06 -4.51 17.36
C SER A 317 -15.18 -5.12 18.22
N ASP A 318 -15.64 -4.38 19.23
CA ASP A 318 -16.82 -4.71 20.07
C ASP A 318 -17.69 -3.46 20.30
N GLY A 319 -18.11 -2.82 19.21
CA GLY A 319 -19.06 -1.71 19.25
C GLY A 319 -18.89 -0.72 18.08
N GLY A 320 -17.86 0.11 18.16
CA GLY A 320 -17.54 1.15 17.19
C GLY A 320 -16.82 0.63 15.95
N GLN A 321 -16.89 1.40 14.86
CA GLN A 321 -16.16 1.09 13.62
C GLN A 321 -14.65 1.16 13.86
N VAL A 322 -13.90 0.16 13.39
CA VAL A 322 -12.44 0.15 13.38
C VAL A 322 -11.96 -0.15 11.97
N ASP A 323 -11.18 0.76 11.40
CA ASP A 323 -10.59 0.57 10.07
C ASP A 323 -9.15 0.06 10.21
N TYR A 324 -8.85 -1.11 9.64
CA TYR A 324 -7.49 -1.66 9.54
C TYR A 324 -6.98 -1.48 8.11
N ILE A 325 -6.05 -0.55 7.92
CA ILE A 325 -5.59 -0.09 6.61
C ILE A 325 -4.11 -0.43 6.46
N TYR A 326 -3.73 -1.18 5.42
CA TYR A 326 -2.32 -1.34 5.09
C TYR A 326 -1.74 0.02 4.64
N ASP A 327 -0.70 0.50 5.33
CA ASP A 327 0.04 1.71 4.95
C ASP A 327 1.54 1.42 4.89
N ALA A 328 2.09 1.39 3.68
CA ALA A 328 3.49 1.12 3.44
C ALA A 328 4.40 2.20 4.04
N GLY A 329 4.02 3.48 3.97
CA GLY A 329 4.83 4.58 4.48
C GLY A 329 4.90 4.57 6.01
N ALA A 330 3.79 4.21 6.67
CA ALA A 330 3.74 4.04 8.12
C ALA A 330 4.63 2.87 8.58
N LEU A 331 4.59 1.73 7.87
CA LEU A 331 5.43 0.56 8.16
C LEU A 331 6.92 0.81 7.88
N GLU A 332 7.25 1.50 6.78
CA GLU A 332 8.63 1.91 6.47
C GLU A 332 9.16 2.85 7.56
N SER A 333 8.34 3.82 8.00
CA SER A 333 8.67 4.73 9.10
C SER A 333 8.85 4.02 10.44
N ALA A 334 8.02 3.02 10.74
CA ALA A 334 8.15 2.19 11.94
C ALA A 334 9.44 1.36 11.92
N PHE A 335 9.77 0.74 10.77
CA PHE A 335 11.00 -0.04 10.61
C PHE A 335 12.25 0.84 10.73
N PHE A 336 12.20 2.06 10.19
CA PHE A 336 13.30 3.03 10.27
C PHE A 336 13.66 3.42 11.72
N LEU A 337 12.74 3.28 12.68
CA LEU A 337 13.06 3.47 14.09
C LEU A 337 14.11 2.46 14.59
N LEU A 338 14.30 1.33 13.90
CA LEU A 338 15.30 0.32 14.22
C LEU A 338 16.61 0.49 13.43
N ALA A 339 16.73 1.52 12.58
CA ALA A 339 17.88 1.71 11.71
C ALA A 339 19.22 1.73 12.47
N ALA A 340 20.22 1.04 11.90
CA ALA A 340 21.55 0.84 12.45
C ALA A 340 21.57 0.19 13.85
N THR A 341 20.61 -0.70 14.13
CA THR A 341 20.56 -1.47 15.39
C THR A 341 20.62 -2.97 15.14
N GLU A 342 20.88 -3.75 16.20
CA GLU A 342 20.79 -5.22 16.12
C GLU A 342 19.37 -5.72 15.84
N ALA A 343 18.33 -4.96 16.21
CA ALA A 343 16.95 -5.34 15.93
C ALA A 343 16.64 -5.29 14.43
N GLU A 344 17.15 -4.27 13.72
CA GLU A 344 17.07 -4.22 12.26
C GLU A 344 17.79 -5.42 11.63
N ALA A 345 19.01 -5.71 12.10
CA ALA A 345 19.80 -6.82 11.57
C ALA A 345 19.10 -8.18 11.81
N ALA A 346 18.54 -8.39 12.99
CA ALA A 346 17.78 -9.61 13.30
C ALA A 346 16.57 -9.76 12.38
N TRP A 347 15.76 -8.70 12.21
CA TRP A 347 14.65 -8.76 11.26
C TRP A 347 15.13 -9.07 9.84
N GLN A 348 16.19 -8.43 9.35
CA GLN A 348 16.66 -8.63 7.97
C GLN A 348 17.28 -10.02 7.73
N ASN A 349 17.94 -10.59 8.74
CA ASN A 349 18.64 -11.86 8.62
C ASN A 349 17.73 -13.06 8.85
N ASP A 350 16.80 -12.94 9.80
CA ASP A 350 15.94 -14.04 10.25
C ASP A 350 14.56 -14.03 9.56
N ASN A 351 14.27 -12.99 8.77
CA ASN A 351 13.03 -12.87 8.02
C ASN A 351 13.21 -13.01 6.51
N HIS A 352 12.43 -13.91 5.94
CA HIS A 352 12.20 -14.05 4.52
C HIS A 352 10.71 -13.86 4.24
N SER A 353 10.37 -12.78 3.53
CA SER A 353 9.00 -12.57 3.07
C SER A 353 8.70 -13.47 1.87
N SER A 354 7.62 -14.25 1.95
CA SER A 354 7.06 -14.97 0.81
C SER A 354 6.30 -14.04 -0.17
N ARG A 355 6.07 -12.77 0.23
CA ARG A 355 5.47 -11.77 -0.66
C ARG A 355 6.42 -11.51 -1.82
N LYS A 356 5.86 -11.45 -3.02
CA LYS A 356 6.60 -10.96 -4.19
C LYS A 356 6.67 -9.43 -4.12
N PRO A 357 7.72 -8.80 -4.67
CA PRO A 357 7.73 -7.36 -4.97
C PRO A 357 6.74 -7.01 -6.07
N GLY A 358 6.33 -5.74 -6.19
CA GLY A 358 5.35 -5.35 -7.22
C GLY A 358 4.84 -3.92 -7.12
N ILE A 359 4.10 -3.53 -8.15
CA ILE A 359 3.54 -2.19 -8.33
C ILE A 359 2.32 -2.01 -7.41
N VAL A 360 2.28 -0.89 -6.69
CA VAL A 360 1.21 -0.57 -5.75
C VAL A 360 0.44 0.70 -6.11
N ARG A 361 1.00 1.53 -6.99
CA ARG A 361 0.32 2.70 -7.54
C ARG A 361 0.77 2.89 -8.96
N TRP A 362 -0.16 3.17 -9.86
CA TRP A 362 0.12 3.51 -11.24
C TRP A 362 -0.62 4.80 -11.57
N GLN A 363 0.10 5.76 -12.14
CA GLN A 363 -0.46 7.05 -12.50
C GLN A 363 0.12 7.48 -13.85
N GLU A 364 -0.78 7.76 -14.78
CA GLU A 364 -0.48 8.40 -16.05
C GLU A 364 -0.63 9.91 -15.88
N SER A 365 0.34 10.67 -16.38
CA SER A 365 0.19 12.12 -16.47
C SER A 365 0.08 12.57 -17.94
N GLY A 366 -0.76 13.58 -18.16
CA GLY A 366 -1.05 14.11 -19.48
C GLY A 366 0.19 14.68 -20.17
N ALA A 367 0.18 14.71 -21.51
CA ALA A 367 1.23 15.34 -22.29
C ALA A 367 1.33 16.83 -21.96
N THR A 368 2.53 17.28 -21.62
CA THR A 368 2.91 18.69 -21.75
C THR A 368 3.32 18.90 -23.21
N ALA A 369 2.47 19.55 -24.00
CA ALA A 369 2.90 20.06 -25.29
C ALA A 369 3.69 21.36 -25.04
N GLU A 370 4.99 21.36 -25.36
CA GLU A 370 5.77 22.60 -25.45
C GLU A 370 5.36 23.45 -26.66
#